data_AF-A0A1V4V1Z1-F1
#
_entry.id   AF-A0A1V4V1Z1-F1
#
_cell.length_a   1.000
_cell.length_b   1.000
_cell.length_c   1.000
_cell.angle_alpha   90.00
_cell.angle_beta   90.00
_cell.angle_gamma   90.00
#
_symmetry.space_group_name_H-M   'P 1'
#
loop_
_entity.id
_entity.type
_entity.pdbx_description
1 polymer ?
#
loop_
_entity_poly.entity_id
_entity_poly.type
_entity_poly.pdbx_seq_one_letter_code
_entity_poly.pdbx_strand_id
1 'polypeptide(L)'
;MNLKERSVQAGALVEAALFAAGRALTARELADLSGLSEEEARSAATSLAARWSDRCSGLEIRSFQDSFVMQVRPDLAPLVAPVAPRELEAPLIRTLAVIAYRQPLPQSELIRLRGNKAYDHVRELERMGLISAPRKGRTRELCTTRGFAEYFGLESESPEAIRQAIGQGRRGLGVTPMFESLALRLGLDYLVVNPYRPQPEDVDRMMEIDLLVVSPGYSELVKASYRGEVLEARTGTLSQLKESAELISARRGGNLEGFLEHVDSLLLHYREMAADCPPVQPRSALVQELAEDLRIPVSDEGIPAAPDYRGTEAEIQIPTHQDYSMDILERVRQRCDALLEGLLKK
;
A
#
# COMPACT_ATOMS: atom_id res chain seq x y z
N MET A 1 30.01 51.78 -0.86
CA MET A 1 29.69 50.36 -1.09
C MET A 1 29.15 50.25 -2.50
N ASN A 2 29.85 49.53 -3.38
CA ASN A 2 29.49 49.39 -4.79
C ASN A 2 28.20 48.55 -4.93
N LEU A 3 27.36 48.81 -5.95
CA LEU A 3 26.13 48.02 -6.20
C LEU A 3 26.41 46.52 -6.32
N LYS A 4 27.57 46.15 -6.88
CA LYS A 4 28.03 44.75 -6.94
C LYS A 4 28.31 44.14 -5.56
N GLU A 5 28.94 44.88 -4.65
CA GLU A 5 29.23 44.40 -3.28
C GLU A 5 27.95 44.20 -2.49
N ARG A 6 26.98 45.12 -2.64
CA ARG A 6 25.67 45.05 -2.00
C ARG A 6 24.86 43.85 -2.50
N SER A 7 24.89 43.57 -3.80
CA SER A 7 24.25 42.39 -4.41
C SER A 7 24.89 41.06 -3.96
N VAL A 8 26.22 41.00 -3.87
CA VAL A 8 26.94 39.82 -3.38
C VAL A 8 26.64 39.55 -1.90
N GLN A 9 26.61 40.59 -1.06
CA GLN A 9 26.21 40.47 0.34
C GLN A 9 24.75 40.03 0.50
N ALA A 10 23.83 40.57 -0.32
CA ALA A 10 22.43 40.19 -0.24
C ALA A 10 22.20 38.72 -0.64
N GLY A 11 22.88 38.24 -1.68
CA GLY A 11 22.84 36.82 -2.05
C GLY A 11 23.40 35.90 -0.95
N ALA A 12 24.52 36.27 -0.32
CA ALA A 12 25.07 35.51 0.81
C ALA A 12 24.11 35.49 2.02
N LEU A 13 23.39 36.59 2.26
CA LEU A 13 22.42 36.70 3.34
C LEU A 13 21.16 35.86 3.08
N VAL A 14 20.66 35.83 1.84
CA VAL A 14 19.56 34.93 1.43
C VAL A 14 19.97 33.47 1.60
N GLU A 15 21.18 33.10 1.18
CA GLU A 15 21.71 31.75 1.36
C GLU A 15 21.81 31.36 2.84
N ALA A 16 22.38 32.25 3.67
CA ALA A 16 22.48 32.04 5.10
C ALA A 16 21.10 31.94 5.78
N ALA A 17 20.13 32.75 5.35
CA ALA A 17 18.77 32.72 5.87
C ALA A 17 18.09 31.38 5.56
N LEU A 18 18.19 30.89 4.31
CA LEU A 18 17.63 29.61 3.90
C LEU A 18 18.27 28.44 4.65
N PHE A 19 19.58 28.47 4.85
CA PHE A 19 20.30 27.45 5.62
C PHE A 19 19.90 27.46 7.10
N ALA A 20 19.85 28.65 7.72
CA ALA A 20 19.57 28.79 9.15
C ALA A 20 18.11 28.52 9.51
N ALA A 21 17.17 28.79 8.59
CA ALA A 21 15.74 28.65 8.87
C ALA A 21 15.30 27.19 9.02
N GLY A 22 15.91 26.25 8.27
CA GLY A 22 15.49 24.84 8.25
C GLY A 22 14.05 24.61 7.78
N ARG A 23 13.40 25.64 7.20
CA ARG A 23 12.02 25.61 6.69
C ARG A 23 11.92 26.47 5.42
N ALA A 24 10.80 26.38 4.74
CA ALA A 24 10.48 27.30 3.65
C ALA A 24 10.40 28.76 4.17
N LEU A 25 11.03 29.67 3.44
CA LEU A 25 10.95 31.12 3.63
C LEU A 25 10.25 31.74 2.41
N THR A 26 9.29 32.62 2.66
CA THR A 26 8.63 33.41 1.61
C THR A 26 9.57 34.45 1.01
N ALA A 27 9.31 34.87 -0.23
CA ALA A 27 10.05 35.98 -0.85
C ALA A 27 10.03 37.26 0.02
N ARG A 28 8.92 37.49 0.74
CA ARG A 28 8.77 38.58 1.70
C ARG A 28 9.68 38.46 2.91
N GLU A 29 9.72 37.29 3.57
CA GLU A 29 10.65 37.07 4.69
C GLU A 29 12.11 37.26 4.26
N LEU A 30 12.46 36.80 3.06
CA LEU A 30 13.80 36.99 2.49
C LEU A 30 14.09 38.47 2.20
N ALA A 31 13.12 39.22 1.69
CA ALA A 31 13.23 40.66 1.45
C ALA A 31 13.45 41.44 2.75
N ASP A 32 12.64 41.15 3.78
CA ASP A 32 12.72 41.79 5.10
C ASP A 32 14.09 41.55 5.76
N LEU A 33 14.65 40.34 5.61
CA LEU A 33 15.98 40.01 6.14
C LEU A 33 17.13 40.64 5.32
N SER A 34 17.02 40.63 4.00
CA SER A 34 18.10 41.05 3.10
C SER A 34 18.13 42.55 2.80
N GLY A 35 17.04 43.27 3.14
CA GLY A 35 16.86 44.68 2.77
C GLY A 35 16.65 44.89 1.27
N LEU A 36 16.29 43.83 0.54
CA LEU A 36 15.92 43.85 -0.86
C LEU A 36 14.42 44.11 -1.03
N SER A 37 13.98 44.45 -2.24
CA SER A 37 12.57 44.29 -2.62
C SER A 37 12.20 42.81 -2.73
N GLU A 38 10.90 42.46 -2.63
CA GLU A 38 10.43 41.08 -2.81
C GLU A 38 10.84 40.49 -4.17
N GLU A 39 10.83 41.29 -5.24
CA GLU A 39 11.22 40.86 -6.57
C GLU A 39 12.72 40.55 -6.67
N GLU A 40 13.56 41.41 -6.06
CA GLU A 40 15.00 41.20 -5.97
C GLU A 40 15.34 39.99 -5.10
N ALA A 41 14.65 39.80 -3.97
CA ALA A 41 14.84 38.64 -3.09
C ALA A 41 14.46 37.33 -3.80
N ARG A 42 13.34 37.33 -4.54
CA ARG A 42 12.92 36.20 -5.38
C ARG A 42 13.96 35.90 -6.46
N SER A 43 14.44 36.92 -7.16
CA SER A 43 15.48 36.78 -8.19
C SER A 43 16.80 36.24 -7.61
N ALA A 44 17.20 36.72 -6.44
CA ALA A 44 18.38 36.24 -5.73
C ALA A 44 18.26 34.76 -5.32
N ALA A 45 17.11 34.36 -4.77
CA ALA A 45 16.83 32.98 -4.37
C ALA A 45 16.81 32.03 -5.59
N THR A 46 16.18 32.43 -6.70
CA THR A 46 16.18 31.65 -7.96
C THR A 46 17.58 31.52 -8.54
N SER A 47 18.36 32.60 -8.54
CA SER A 47 19.77 32.57 -9.00
C SER A 47 20.63 31.68 -8.12
N LEU A 48 20.40 31.69 -6.80
CA LEU A 48 21.03 30.77 -5.86
C LEU A 48 20.68 29.32 -6.18
N ALA A 49 19.40 29.01 -6.42
CA ALA A 49 18.96 27.66 -6.77
C ALA A 49 19.70 27.11 -8.01
N ALA A 50 19.82 27.92 -9.07
CA ALA A 50 20.59 27.56 -10.27
C ALA A 50 22.07 27.26 -9.94
N ARG A 51 22.73 28.11 -9.15
CA ARG A 51 24.14 27.91 -8.74
C ARG A 51 24.34 26.64 -7.90
N TRP A 52 23.39 26.31 -7.02
CA TRP A 52 23.45 25.09 -6.21
C TRP A 52 23.23 23.84 -7.07
N SER A 53 22.40 23.94 -8.13
CA SER A 53 22.22 22.88 -9.12
C SER A 53 23.48 22.64 -9.97
N ASP A 54 24.10 23.70 -10.50
CA ASP A 54 25.24 23.60 -11.43
C ASP A 54 26.50 22.98 -10.81
N ARG A 55 26.68 23.11 -9.50
CA ARG A 55 27.88 22.63 -8.79
C ARG A 55 27.82 21.17 -8.33
N CYS A 56 26.78 20.42 -8.72
CA CYS A 56 26.53 19.04 -8.28
C CYS A 56 26.57 18.88 -6.75
N SER A 57 26.06 19.88 -6.01
CA SER A 57 26.03 19.86 -4.54
C SER A 57 25.08 18.77 -4.00
N GLY A 58 25.35 18.28 -2.78
CA GLY A 58 24.44 17.39 -2.06
C GLY A 58 23.20 18.07 -1.46
N LEU A 59 23.21 19.41 -1.38
CA LEU A 59 22.04 20.23 -1.07
C LEU A 59 21.52 20.92 -2.32
N GLU A 60 20.23 21.24 -2.32
CA GLU A 60 19.52 22.01 -3.33
C GLU A 60 18.72 23.14 -2.69
N ILE A 61 18.35 24.15 -3.48
CA ILE A 61 17.32 25.12 -3.10
C ILE A 61 16.11 24.85 -3.98
N ARG A 62 15.00 24.47 -3.35
CA ARG A 62 13.72 24.22 -4.03
C ARG A 62 12.79 25.42 -3.84
N SER A 63 12.00 25.71 -4.86
CA SER A 63 10.92 26.69 -4.80
C SER A 63 9.56 26.01 -4.75
N PHE A 64 8.69 26.44 -3.84
CA PHE A 64 7.30 26.03 -3.75
C PHE A 64 6.40 27.27 -3.79
N GLN A 65 5.69 27.48 -4.91
CA GLN A 65 4.92 28.70 -5.17
C GLN A 65 5.79 29.97 -5.00
N ASP A 66 5.61 30.72 -3.90
CA ASP A 66 6.36 31.94 -3.57
C ASP A 66 7.31 31.77 -2.36
N SER A 67 7.71 30.53 -2.09
CA SER A 67 8.58 30.17 -0.97
C SER A 67 9.77 29.36 -1.44
N PHE A 68 10.89 29.47 -0.72
CA PHE A 68 12.15 28.85 -1.03
C PHE A 68 12.66 28.09 0.19
N VAL A 69 13.25 26.90 -0.02
CA VAL A 69 13.84 26.08 1.04
C VAL A 69 15.18 25.52 0.59
N MET A 70 16.18 25.55 1.46
CA MET A 70 17.42 24.81 1.26
C MET A 70 17.31 23.44 1.94
N GLN A 71 17.54 22.36 1.20
CA GLN A 71 17.37 20.99 1.68
C GLN A 71 18.40 20.04 1.09
N VAL A 72 18.54 18.85 1.69
CA VAL A 72 19.30 17.75 1.08
C VAL A 72 18.58 17.29 -0.19
N ARG A 73 19.34 16.97 -1.24
CA ARG A 73 18.76 16.44 -2.47
C ARG A 73 17.95 15.15 -2.22
N PRO A 74 16.80 14.97 -2.90
CA PRO A 74 15.92 13.83 -2.67
C PRO A 74 16.59 12.45 -2.82
N ASP A 75 17.54 12.31 -3.75
CA ASP A 75 18.28 11.06 -3.99
C ASP A 75 19.29 10.73 -2.88
N LEU A 76 19.72 11.73 -2.11
CA LEU A 76 20.67 11.55 -0.99
C LEU A 76 19.97 11.50 0.38
N ALA A 77 18.73 11.99 0.47
CA ALA A 77 17.98 12.08 1.72
C ALA A 77 17.89 10.74 2.49
N PRO A 78 17.63 9.58 1.86
CA PRO A 78 17.60 8.30 2.58
C PRO A 78 18.95 7.90 3.17
N LEU A 79 20.06 8.30 2.53
CA LEU A 79 21.41 7.93 2.93
C LEU A 79 21.89 8.74 4.15
N VAL A 80 21.44 10.00 4.27
CA VAL A 80 21.80 10.89 5.39
C VAL A 80 20.78 10.88 6.53
N ALA A 81 19.63 10.23 6.35
CA ALA A 81 18.61 10.09 7.37
C ALA A 81 19.14 9.61 8.75
N PRO A 82 20.14 8.71 8.87
CA PRO A 82 20.68 8.30 10.17
C PRO A 82 21.35 9.42 10.98
N VAL A 83 21.86 10.46 10.32
CA VAL A 83 22.55 11.59 10.97
C VAL A 83 21.68 12.85 11.06
N ALA A 84 20.49 12.83 10.45
CA ALA A 84 19.55 13.93 10.51
C ALA A 84 18.91 14.04 11.91
N PRO A 85 18.73 15.25 12.46
CA PRO A 85 18.01 15.44 13.71
C PRO A 85 16.58 14.92 13.56
N ARG A 86 16.12 14.10 14.51
CA ARG A 86 14.71 13.67 14.56
C ARG A 86 13.87 14.82 15.11
N GLU A 87 13.35 15.66 14.23
CA GLU A 87 12.54 16.83 14.59
C GLU A 87 11.16 16.46 15.14
N LEU A 88 10.63 15.29 14.77
CA LEU A 88 9.35 14.76 15.25
C LEU A 88 9.55 13.41 15.95
N GLU A 89 8.98 13.28 17.15
CA GLU A 89 8.98 12.00 17.85
C GLU A 89 8.10 10.96 17.14
N ALA A 90 8.49 9.69 17.18
CA ALA A 90 7.75 8.60 16.53
C ALA A 90 6.26 8.50 16.92
N PRO A 91 5.82 8.80 18.17
CA PRO A 91 4.40 8.85 18.52
C PRO A 91 3.64 9.99 17.82
N LEU A 92 4.28 11.15 17.68
CA LEU A 92 3.74 12.36 17.07
C LEU A 92 3.55 12.17 15.55
N ILE A 93 4.57 11.61 14.88
CA ILE A 93 4.51 11.23 13.46
C ILE A 93 3.35 10.26 13.20
N ARG A 94 3.18 9.24 14.06
CA ARG A 94 2.09 8.26 13.90
C ARG A 94 0.71 8.91 14.01
N THR A 95 0.52 9.88 14.90
CA THR A 95 -0.74 10.63 14.97
C THR A 95 -0.93 11.55 13.77
N LEU A 96 0.13 12.23 13.32
CA LEU A 96 0.10 13.09 12.14
C LEU A 96 -0.26 12.29 10.88
N ALA A 97 0.30 11.10 10.71
CA ALA A 97 0.00 10.22 9.58
C ALA A 97 -1.49 9.84 9.50
N VAL A 98 -2.12 9.54 10.65
CA VAL A 98 -3.58 9.25 10.68
C VAL A 98 -4.40 10.47 10.27
N ILE A 99 -4.03 11.67 10.75
CA ILE A 99 -4.71 12.91 10.36
C ILE A 99 -4.54 13.16 8.85
N ALA A 100 -3.32 13.10 8.34
CA ALA A 100 -3.01 13.37 6.94
C ALA A 100 -3.69 12.40 5.97
N TYR A 101 -3.83 11.14 6.38
CA TYR A 101 -4.50 10.12 5.58
C TYR A 101 -6.03 10.20 5.63
N ARG A 102 -6.61 10.48 6.80
CA ARG A 102 -8.07 10.47 7.00
C ARG A 102 -8.73 11.85 6.97
N GLN A 103 -7.99 12.91 6.64
CA GLN A 103 -8.55 14.25 6.58
C GLN A 103 -9.69 14.36 5.55
N PRO A 104 -10.73 15.16 5.84
CA PRO A 104 -10.99 15.84 7.12
C PRO A 104 -11.41 14.86 8.22
N LEU A 105 -10.74 14.90 9.39
CA LEU A 105 -10.91 13.92 10.47
C LEU A 105 -11.46 14.57 11.75
N PRO A 106 -12.62 14.15 12.29
CA PRO A 106 -13.07 14.63 13.59
C PRO A 106 -12.10 14.25 14.71
N GLN A 107 -11.72 15.20 15.57
CA GLN A 107 -10.79 14.94 16.67
C GLN A 107 -11.28 13.82 17.59
N SER A 108 -12.57 13.75 17.88
CA SER A 108 -13.17 12.64 18.65
C SER A 108 -12.89 11.26 18.03
N GLU A 109 -12.86 11.16 16.70
CA GLU A 109 -12.53 9.93 15.99
C GLU A 109 -11.04 9.61 16.12
N LEU A 110 -10.16 10.62 15.95
CA LEU A 110 -8.73 10.44 16.19
C LEU A 110 -8.43 9.90 17.59
N ILE A 111 -9.10 10.44 18.63
CA ILE A 111 -8.92 9.97 20.01
C ILE A 111 -9.36 8.52 20.17
N ARG A 112 -10.45 8.10 19.51
CA ARG A 112 -10.88 6.69 19.53
C ARG A 112 -9.82 5.76 18.93
N LEU A 113 -9.11 6.21 17.90
CA LEU A 113 -8.08 5.42 17.19
C LEU A 113 -6.72 5.42 17.91
N ARG A 114 -6.31 6.55 18.50
CA ARG A 114 -4.95 6.76 19.03
C ARG A 114 -4.88 6.83 20.56
N GLY A 115 -6.03 6.79 21.23
CA GLY A 115 -6.15 6.95 22.67
C GLY A 115 -5.96 8.38 23.15
N ASN A 116 -6.07 8.59 24.47
CA ASN A 116 -6.10 9.92 25.09
C ASN A 116 -4.86 10.78 24.83
N LYS A 117 -3.68 10.18 24.59
CA LYS A 117 -2.44 10.93 24.26
C LYS A 117 -2.57 11.74 22.98
N ALA A 118 -3.48 11.40 22.08
CA ALA A 118 -3.69 12.17 20.86
C ALA A 118 -4.21 13.60 21.09
N TYR A 119 -4.75 13.92 22.28
CA TYR A 119 -5.07 15.32 22.63
C TYR A 119 -3.82 16.20 22.67
N ASP A 120 -2.72 15.68 23.22
CA ASP A 120 -1.47 16.42 23.35
C ASP A 120 -0.77 16.49 21.99
N HIS A 121 -0.78 15.40 21.23
CA HIS A 121 -0.26 15.38 19.86
C HIS A 121 -0.99 16.39 18.96
N VAL A 122 -2.32 16.51 19.03
CA VAL A 122 -3.06 17.50 18.23
C VAL A 122 -2.63 18.92 18.59
N ARG A 123 -2.47 19.22 19.88
CA ARG A 123 -2.02 20.55 20.33
C ARG A 123 -0.61 20.87 19.83
N GLU A 124 0.28 19.88 19.87
CA GLU A 124 1.66 20.03 19.41
C GLU A 124 1.75 20.18 17.89
N LEU A 125 1.08 19.32 17.12
CA LEU A 125 1.06 19.39 15.65
C LEU A 125 0.44 20.69 15.14
N GLU A 126 -0.58 21.21 15.84
CA GLU A 126 -1.18 22.50 15.52
C GLU A 126 -0.21 23.65 15.83
N ARG A 127 0.51 23.60 16.97
CA ARG A 127 1.56 24.58 17.32
C ARG A 127 2.70 24.59 16.31
N MET A 128 3.06 23.43 15.77
CA MET A 128 4.05 23.30 14.70
C MET A 128 3.54 23.76 13.33
N GLY A 129 2.25 24.10 13.22
CA GLY A 129 1.64 24.54 11.97
C GLY A 129 1.49 23.43 10.93
N LEU A 130 1.58 22.14 11.32
CA LEU A 130 1.42 20.97 10.43
C LEU A 130 -0.05 20.58 10.23
N ILE A 131 -0.92 20.91 11.19
CA ILE A 131 -2.35 20.67 11.09
C ILE A 131 -3.14 21.91 11.46
N SER A 132 -4.36 22.00 10.95
CA SER A 132 -5.40 22.92 11.39
C SER A 132 -6.49 22.14 12.11
N ALA A 133 -7.07 22.74 13.15
CA ALA A 133 -8.10 22.12 13.95
C ALA A 133 -9.27 23.08 14.26
N PRO A 134 -9.98 23.63 13.25
CA PRO A 134 -11.15 24.48 13.48
C PRO A 134 -12.26 23.75 14.25
N ARG A 135 -13.00 24.49 15.08
CA ARG A 135 -14.20 23.96 15.76
C ARG A 135 -15.30 23.68 14.72
N LYS A 136 -15.84 22.47 14.75
CA LYS A 136 -16.97 22.03 13.94
C LYS A 136 -17.99 21.30 14.81
N GLY A 137 -19.07 22.00 15.15
CA GLY A 137 -20.06 21.52 16.11
C GLY A 137 -19.47 21.29 17.50
N ARG A 138 -19.57 20.06 18.02
CA ARG A 138 -19.09 19.68 19.36
C ARG A 138 -17.64 19.18 19.40
N THR A 139 -16.96 19.12 18.26
CA THR A 139 -15.58 18.63 18.12
C THR A 139 -14.74 19.60 17.29
N ARG A 140 -13.47 19.27 17.06
CA ARG A 140 -12.60 19.92 16.07
C ARG A 140 -12.51 19.03 14.83
N GLU A 141 -12.44 19.63 13.66
CA GLU A 141 -12.15 18.93 12.40
C GLU A 141 -10.66 19.13 12.09
N LEU A 142 -9.93 18.04 11.88
CA LEU A 142 -8.48 18.05 11.70
C LEU A 142 -8.14 17.88 10.22
N CYS A 143 -7.35 18.81 9.69
CA CYS A 143 -6.81 18.78 8.32
C CYS A 143 -5.32 19.14 8.34
N THR A 144 -4.55 18.65 7.37
CA THR A 144 -3.18 19.13 7.16
C THR A 144 -3.19 20.55 6.63
N THR A 145 -2.09 21.27 6.84
CA THR A 145 -1.89 22.63 6.34
C THR A 145 -0.90 22.64 5.17
N ARG A 146 -0.71 23.81 4.58
CA ARG A 146 0.43 24.08 3.70
C ARG A 146 1.78 23.77 4.36
N GLY A 147 1.93 24.08 5.65
CA GLY A 147 3.14 23.77 6.41
C GLY A 147 3.48 22.28 6.43
N PHE A 148 2.48 21.39 6.40
CA PHE A 148 2.70 19.95 6.21
C PHE A 148 3.28 19.62 4.84
N ALA A 149 2.69 20.16 3.77
CA ALA A 149 3.18 19.90 2.41
C ALA A 149 4.63 20.40 2.25
N GLU A 150 4.94 21.58 2.79
CA GLU A 150 6.30 22.13 2.81
C GLU A 150 7.26 21.27 3.63
N TYR A 151 6.84 20.82 4.82
CA TYR A 151 7.65 19.97 5.70
C TYR A 151 8.02 18.63 5.05
N PHE A 152 7.09 18.02 4.32
CA PHE A 152 7.29 16.73 3.65
C PHE A 152 7.67 16.85 2.17
N GLY A 153 7.92 18.06 1.66
CA GLY A 153 8.34 18.30 0.27
C GLY A 153 7.30 17.91 -0.78
N LEU A 154 6.00 17.97 -0.45
CA LEU A 154 4.90 17.60 -1.34
C LEU A 154 4.55 18.75 -2.29
N GLU A 155 4.26 18.41 -3.55
CA GLU A 155 3.93 19.41 -4.60
C GLU A 155 2.50 19.98 -4.49
N SER A 156 1.67 19.40 -3.63
CA SER A 156 0.28 19.79 -3.46
C SER A 156 -0.16 19.62 -2.01
N GLU A 157 -1.02 20.53 -1.55
CA GLU A 157 -1.73 20.44 -0.27
C GLU A 157 -3.05 19.67 -0.37
N SER A 158 -3.41 19.17 -1.55
CA SER A 158 -4.67 18.45 -1.75
C SER A 158 -4.67 17.12 -0.96
N PRO A 159 -5.78 16.77 -0.28
CA PRO A 159 -5.90 15.50 0.44
C PRO A 159 -5.59 14.28 -0.43
N GLU A 160 -5.90 14.32 -1.72
CA GLU A 160 -5.61 13.24 -2.68
C GLU A 160 -4.10 13.07 -2.88
N ALA A 161 -3.38 14.15 -3.15
CA ALA A 161 -1.94 14.12 -3.38
C ALA A 161 -1.18 13.70 -2.11
N ILE A 162 -1.62 14.20 -0.95
CA ILE A 162 -1.06 13.82 0.35
C ILE A 162 -1.28 12.32 0.62
N ARG A 163 -2.48 11.79 0.39
CA ARG A 163 -2.75 10.35 0.53
C ARG A 163 -1.90 9.52 -0.41
N GLN A 164 -1.72 9.96 -1.65
CA GLN A 164 -0.87 9.28 -2.63
C GLN A 164 0.59 9.27 -2.17
N ALA A 165 1.11 10.38 -1.69
CA ALA A 165 2.49 10.48 -1.18
C ALA A 165 2.73 9.62 0.08
N ILE A 166 1.76 9.57 1.00
CA ILE A 166 1.83 8.70 2.18
C ILE A 166 1.74 7.21 1.78
N GLY A 167 0.88 6.89 0.82
CA GLY A 167 0.69 5.52 0.32
C GLY A 167 1.91 5.00 -0.45
N GLN A 168 2.65 5.86 -1.15
CA GLN A 168 3.86 5.48 -1.89
C GLN A 168 4.98 4.90 -1.01
N GLY A 169 4.95 5.11 0.31
CA GLY A 169 5.95 4.60 1.26
C GLY A 169 5.57 3.32 2.02
N ARG A 170 4.34 2.81 1.92
CA ARG A 170 3.88 1.63 2.67
C ARG A 170 3.50 0.50 1.71
N ARG A 171 4.46 -0.35 1.35
CA ARG A 171 4.21 -1.57 0.55
C ARG A 171 3.69 -2.73 1.40
N GLY A 172 2.66 -2.50 2.22
CA GLY A 172 2.08 -3.53 3.07
C GLY A 172 1.19 -4.48 2.27
N LEU A 173 1.37 -5.79 2.44
CA LEU A 173 0.50 -6.81 1.85
C LEU A 173 -0.56 -7.23 2.87
N GLY A 174 -1.83 -7.15 2.48
CA GLY A 174 -2.93 -7.82 3.15
C GLY A 174 -3.34 -9.08 2.41
N VAL A 175 -3.68 -10.11 3.16
CA VAL A 175 -4.28 -11.33 2.61
C VAL A 175 -5.51 -11.71 3.42
N THR A 176 -6.53 -12.27 2.76
CA THR A 176 -7.61 -12.90 3.52
C THR A 176 -7.15 -14.21 4.18
N PRO A 177 -7.86 -14.72 5.21
CA PRO A 177 -7.52 -16.00 5.82
C PRO A 177 -7.33 -17.15 4.82
N MET A 178 -8.06 -17.12 3.70
CA MET A 178 -7.94 -18.09 2.60
C MET A 178 -6.53 -18.12 1.98
N PHE A 179 -5.82 -16.99 1.95
CA PHE A 179 -4.51 -16.84 1.30
C PHE A 179 -3.35 -16.77 2.29
N GLU A 180 -3.61 -16.89 3.59
CA GLU A 180 -2.57 -16.83 4.63
C GLU A 180 -1.49 -17.89 4.42
N SER A 181 -1.88 -19.14 4.21
CA SER A 181 -0.92 -20.24 3.97
C SER A 181 -0.10 -20.06 2.69
N LEU A 182 -0.66 -19.44 1.65
CA LEU A 182 0.09 -19.09 0.45
C LEU A 182 1.15 -18.02 0.75
N ALA A 183 0.76 -16.95 1.43
CA ALA A 183 1.68 -15.86 1.78
C ALA A 183 2.83 -16.33 2.67
N LEU A 184 2.54 -17.23 3.61
CA LEU A 184 3.54 -17.89 4.46
C LEU A 184 4.54 -18.71 3.62
N ARG A 185 4.06 -19.52 2.68
CA ARG A 185 4.91 -20.35 1.79
C ARG A 185 5.81 -19.52 0.89
N LEU A 186 5.32 -18.37 0.45
CA LEU A 186 6.10 -17.42 -0.36
C LEU A 186 7.05 -16.56 0.49
N GLY A 187 7.06 -16.73 1.82
CA GLY A 187 7.93 -15.96 2.72
C GLY A 187 7.65 -14.47 2.70
N LEU A 188 6.39 -14.08 2.49
CA LEU A 188 5.97 -12.68 2.43
C LEU A 188 5.81 -12.11 3.84
N ASP A 189 6.06 -10.81 3.97
CA ASP A 189 5.60 -10.03 5.12
C ASP A 189 4.16 -9.56 4.83
N TYR A 190 3.20 -9.97 5.67
CA TYR A 190 1.78 -9.78 5.40
C TYR A 190 0.96 -9.58 6.68
N LEU A 191 -0.23 -8.98 6.51
CA LEU A 191 -1.28 -8.91 7.52
C LEU A 191 -2.49 -9.74 7.08
N VAL A 192 -3.03 -10.54 8.01
CA VAL A 192 -4.31 -11.23 7.78
C VAL A 192 -5.46 -10.25 8.03
N VAL A 193 -6.37 -10.14 7.07
CA VAL A 193 -7.48 -9.19 7.10
C VAL A 193 -8.75 -9.87 6.59
N ASN A 194 -9.88 -9.69 7.25
CA ASN A 194 -11.19 -10.06 6.70
C ASN A 194 -11.92 -8.84 6.11
N PRO A 195 -11.83 -8.59 4.80
CA PRO A 195 -12.43 -7.40 4.19
C PRO A 195 -13.91 -7.56 3.84
N TYR A 196 -14.47 -8.77 3.96
CA TYR A 196 -15.86 -9.06 3.59
C TYR A 196 -16.86 -8.60 4.65
N ARG A 197 -16.45 -8.69 5.92
CA ARG A 197 -17.20 -8.19 7.10
C ARG A 197 -16.21 -7.63 8.13
N PRO A 198 -15.56 -6.50 7.80
CA PRO A 198 -14.43 -6.00 8.56
C PRO A 198 -14.85 -5.62 9.99
N GLN A 199 -14.14 -6.19 10.96
CA GLN A 199 -14.19 -5.73 12.35
C GLN A 199 -13.28 -4.51 12.53
N PRO A 200 -13.36 -3.77 13.64
CA PRO A 200 -12.50 -2.60 13.86
C PRO A 200 -11.00 -2.88 13.68
N GLU A 201 -10.54 -4.07 14.10
CA GLU A 201 -9.14 -4.49 13.92
C GLU A 201 -8.79 -4.72 12.44
N ASP A 202 -9.69 -5.30 11.64
CA ASP A 202 -9.50 -5.43 10.19
C ASP A 202 -9.39 -4.06 9.52
N VAL A 203 -10.23 -3.10 9.93
CA VAL A 203 -10.19 -1.73 9.41
C VAL A 203 -8.84 -1.07 9.71
N ASP A 204 -8.29 -1.27 10.90
CA ASP A 204 -6.98 -0.72 11.26
C ASP A 204 -5.85 -1.41 10.44
N ARG A 205 -5.87 -2.74 10.31
CA ARG A 205 -4.90 -3.49 9.48
C ARG A 205 -4.98 -3.10 8.01
N MET A 206 -6.19 -2.85 7.48
CA MET A 206 -6.41 -2.39 6.10
C MET A 206 -5.78 -1.01 5.82
N MET A 207 -5.45 -0.24 6.85
CA MET A 207 -4.76 1.04 6.69
C MET A 207 -3.24 0.93 6.72
N GLU A 208 -2.73 -0.24 7.08
CA GLU A 208 -1.29 -0.53 7.08
C GLU A 208 -0.82 -1.15 5.76
N ILE A 209 -1.76 -1.57 4.91
CA ILE A 209 -1.53 -2.23 3.63
C ILE A 209 -1.96 -1.34 2.45
N ASP A 210 -1.35 -1.56 1.30
CA ASP A 210 -1.63 -0.90 0.02
C ASP A 210 -1.99 -1.90 -1.09
N LEU A 211 -1.76 -3.20 -0.88
CA LEU A 211 -2.26 -4.30 -1.70
C LEU A 211 -3.01 -5.31 -0.84
N LEU A 212 -4.22 -5.68 -1.24
CA LEU A 212 -5.05 -6.67 -0.56
C LEU A 212 -5.42 -7.80 -1.52
N VAL A 213 -5.04 -9.03 -1.18
CA VAL A 213 -5.35 -10.25 -1.94
C VAL A 213 -6.67 -10.82 -1.45
N VAL A 214 -7.61 -11.03 -2.36
CA VAL A 214 -8.97 -11.51 -2.07
C VAL A 214 -9.41 -12.60 -3.03
N SER A 215 -10.42 -13.37 -2.64
CA SER A 215 -11.09 -14.32 -3.54
C SER A 215 -11.82 -13.59 -4.69
N PRO A 216 -12.02 -14.23 -5.85
CA PRO A 216 -12.64 -13.60 -7.02
C PRO A 216 -14.08 -13.16 -6.76
N GLY A 217 -14.51 -12.09 -7.42
CA GLY A 217 -15.88 -11.56 -7.34
C GLY A 217 -16.15 -10.68 -6.12
N TYR A 218 -15.14 -10.44 -5.28
CA TYR A 218 -15.27 -9.58 -4.09
C TYR A 218 -14.65 -8.19 -4.27
N SER A 219 -13.98 -7.90 -5.38
CA SER A 219 -13.32 -6.60 -5.59
C SER A 219 -14.23 -5.40 -5.34
N GLU A 220 -15.43 -5.40 -5.92
CA GLU A 220 -16.35 -4.27 -5.80
C GLU A 220 -16.88 -4.11 -4.37
N LEU A 221 -17.12 -5.22 -3.67
CA LEU A 221 -17.49 -5.20 -2.26
C LEU A 221 -16.37 -4.60 -1.40
N VAL A 222 -15.13 -5.02 -1.64
CA VAL A 222 -13.96 -4.62 -0.85
C VAL A 222 -13.57 -3.17 -1.11
N LYS A 223 -13.68 -2.68 -2.36
CA LYS A 223 -13.43 -1.28 -2.72
C LYS A 223 -14.35 -0.28 -2.01
N ALA A 224 -15.49 -0.72 -1.46
CA ALA A 224 -16.36 0.14 -0.66
C ALA A 224 -15.71 0.57 0.67
N SER A 225 -14.86 -0.28 1.25
CA SER A 225 -14.21 -0.08 2.56
C SER A 225 -12.68 0.03 2.47
N TYR A 226 -12.09 -0.37 1.35
CA TYR A 226 -10.66 -0.36 1.09
C TYR A 226 -10.31 0.54 -0.10
N ARG A 227 -9.24 1.33 0.02
CA ARG A 227 -8.81 2.27 -1.04
C ARG A 227 -7.50 1.88 -1.73
N GLY A 228 -6.83 0.82 -1.29
CA GLY A 228 -5.62 0.31 -1.92
C GLY A 228 -5.88 -0.56 -3.14
N GLU A 229 -4.83 -1.13 -3.71
CA GLU A 229 -4.91 -2.08 -4.81
C GLU A 229 -5.55 -3.39 -4.32
N VAL A 230 -6.55 -3.89 -5.05
CA VAL A 230 -7.17 -5.20 -4.79
C VAL A 230 -6.70 -6.16 -5.88
N LEU A 231 -6.15 -7.30 -5.45
CA LEU A 231 -5.77 -8.40 -6.33
C LEU A 231 -6.68 -9.59 -6.08
N GLU A 232 -7.45 -9.98 -7.11
CA GLU A 232 -8.21 -11.22 -7.06
C GLU A 232 -7.31 -12.40 -7.41
N ALA A 233 -7.16 -13.32 -6.47
CA ALA A 233 -6.39 -14.55 -6.64
C ALA A 233 -7.33 -15.75 -6.73
N ARG A 234 -6.98 -16.71 -7.60
CA ARG A 234 -7.75 -17.93 -7.84
C ARG A 234 -7.04 -19.14 -7.26
N THR A 235 -7.82 -20.04 -6.67
CA THR A 235 -7.30 -21.22 -5.94
C THR A 235 -8.12 -22.46 -6.21
N GLY A 236 -8.88 -22.47 -7.32
CA GLY A 236 -9.72 -23.59 -7.73
C GLY A 236 -8.87 -24.82 -8.07
N THR A 237 -7.78 -24.59 -8.81
CA THR A 237 -6.90 -25.61 -9.37
C THR A 237 -5.42 -25.34 -9.04
N LEU A 238 -4.53 -26.28 -9.37
CA LEU A 238 -3.09 -26.13 -9.12
C LEU A 238 -2.49 -25.05 -10.03
N SER A 239 -2.89 -25.01 -11.31
CA SER A 239 -2.44 -23.95 -12.22
C SER A 239 -2.92 -22.56 -11.79
N GLN A 240 -4.15 -22.43 -11.31
CA GLN A 240 -4.65 -21.15 -10.79
C GLN A 240 -3.89 -20.69 -9.54
N LEU A 241 -3.56 -21.63 -8.66
CA LEU A 241 -2.76 -21.35 -7.46
C LEU A 241 -1.35 -20.87 -7.85
N LYS A 242 -0.75 -21.49 -8.89
CA LYS A 242 0.51 -21.08 -9.49
C LYS A 242 0.47 -19.64 -10.02
N GLU A 243 -0.50 -19.34 -10.90
CA GLU A 243 -0.72 -18.00 -11.46
C GLU A 243 -0.90 -16.94 -10.35
N SER A 244 -1.65 -17.28 -9.31
CA SER A 244 -1.89 -16.37 -8.19
C SER A 244 -0.62 -16.08 -7.39
N ALA A 245 0.22 -17.10 -7.15
CA ALA A 245 1.51 -16.92 -6.49
C ALA A 245 2.44 -15.99 -7.27
N GLU A 246 2.51 -16.16 -8.60
CA GLU A 246 3.27 -15.31 -9.52
C GLU A 246 2.75 -13.86 -9.50
N LEU A 247 1.44 -13.65 -9.54
CA LEU A 247 0.83 -12.31 -9.51
C LEU A 247 1.08 -11.57 -8.20
N ILE A 248 1.02 -12.28 -7.07
CA ILE A 248 1.29 -11.71 -5.75
C ILE A 248 2.78 -11.32 -5.65
N SER A 249 3.66 -12.20 -6.07
CA SER A 249 5.10 -11.95 -5.95
C SER A 249 5.65 -10.92 -6.92
N ALA A 250 5.09 -10.82 -8.13
CA ALA A 250 5.41 -9.71 -9.03
C ALA A 250 5.20 -8.33 -8.38
N ARG A 251 4.29 -8.23 -7.40
CA ARG A 251 4.00 -7.00 -6.65
C ARG A 251 4.73 -6.87 -5.32
N ARG A 252 5.07 -7.98 -4.66
CA ARG A 252 5.56 -7.99 -3.27
C ARG A 252 6.88 -8.75 -3.05
N GLY A 253 7.48 -9.31 -4.10
CA GLY A 253 8.63 -10.20 -3.96
C GLY A 253 8.23 -11.54 -3.36
N GLY A 254 9.13 -12.18 -2.61
CA GLY A 254 8.89 -13.52 -2.05
C GLY A 254 9.65 -14.62 -2.77
N ASN A 255 9.72 -15.78 -2.14
CA ASN A 255 10.39 -16.96 -2.66
C ASN A 255 9.40 -17.85 -3.43
N LEU A 256 9.54 -17.90 -4.76
CA LEU A 256 8.67 -18.71 -5.62
C LEU A 256 9.25 -20.06 -5.95
N GLU A 257 10.56 -20.17 -6.06
CA GLU A 257 11.22 -21.30 -6.72
C GLU A 257 10.75 -22.64 -6.15
N GLY A 258 10.89 -22.84 -4.83
CA GLY A 258 10.47 -24.07 -4.18
C GLY A 258 8.94 -24.28 -4.15
N PHE A 259 8.14 -23.22 -4.19
CA PHE A 259 6.68 -23.35 -4.24
C PHE A 259 6.21 -23.80 -5.63
N LEU A 260 6.73 -23.17 -6.70
CA LEU A 260 6.40 -23.50 -8.08
C LEU A 260 6.85 -24.91 -8.43
N GLU A 261 8.06 -25.31 -8.05
CA GLU A 261 8.55 -26.68 -8.25
C GLU A 261 7.63 -27.72 -7.61
N HIS A 262 7.16 -27.46 -6.39
CA HIS A 262 6.23 -28.35 -5.71
C HIS A 262 4.88 -28.43 -6.43
N VAL A 263 4.30 -27.29 -6.85
CA VAL A 263 3.05 -27.28 -7.60
C VAL A 263 3.18 -27.99 -8.95
N ASP A 264 4.30 -27.80 -9.65
CA ASP A 264 4.58 -28.46 -10.93
C ASP A 264 4.74 -29.98 -10.75
N SER A 265 5.40 -30.42 -9.68
CA SER A 265 5.51 -31.85 -9.34
C SER A 265 4.13 -32.47 -9.04
N LEU A 266 3.25 -31.76 -8.34
CA LEU A 266 1.89 -32.23 -8.06
C LEU A 266 1.04 -32.29 -9.33
N LEU A 267 1.13 -31.28 -10.20
CA LEU A 267 0.45 -31.26 -11.48
C LEU A 267 0.85 -32.44 -12.36
N LEU A 268 2.15 -32.74 -12.42
CA LEU A 268 2.65 -33.91 -13.15
C LEU A 268 2.05 -35.20 -12.58
N HIS A 269 2.14 -35.39 -11.26
CA HIS A 269 1.61 -36.56 -10.58
C HIS A 269 0.11 -36.78 -10.84
N TYR A 270 -0.71 -35.74 -10.69
CA TYR A 270 -2.15 -35.86 -10.90
C TYR A 270 -2.52 -36.07 -12.36
N ARG A 271 -1.79 -35.49 -13.31
CA ARG A 271 -2.01 -35.73 -14.75
C ARG A 271 -1.66 -37.15 -15.15
N GLU A 272 -0.62 -37.75 -14.56
CA GLU A 272 -0.29 -39.16 -14.76
C GLU A 272 -1.40 -40.07 -14.25
N MET A 273 -1.95 -39.79 -13.06
CA MET A 273 -3.09 -40.53 -12.53
C MET A 273 -4.37 -40.35 -13.36
N ALA A 274 -4.56 -39.17 -13.94
CA ALA A 274 -5.73 -38.82 -14.74
C ALA A 274 -5.73 -39.43 -16.15
N ALA A 275 -4.57 -39.93 -16.63
CA ALA A 275 -4.37 -40.29 -18.04
C ALA A 275 -5.39 -41.31 -18.58
N ASP A 276 -5.78 -42.27 -17.74
CA ASP A 276 -6.73 -43.34 -18.08
C ASP A 276 -8.13 -43.14 -17.47
N CYS A 277 -8.41 -41.96 -16.92
CA CYS A 277 -9.72 -41.68 -16.34
C CYS A 277 -10.82 -41.60 -17.41
N PRO A 278 -12.03 -42.13 -17.14
CA PRO A 278 -13.19 -41.93 -18.01
C PRO A 278 -13.56 -40.44 -18.10
N PRO A 279 -14.31 -40.03 -19.15
CA PRO A 279 -14.75 -38.66 -19.28
C PRO A 279 -15.62 -38.21 -18.10
N VAL A 280 -15.43 -36.97 -17.66
CA VAL A 280 -16.25 -36.33 -16.64
C VAL A 280 -17.33 -35.46 -17.29
N GLN A 281 -18.51 -35.41 -16.67
CA GLN A 281 -19.55 -34.44 -16.98
C GLN A 281 -19.54 -33.32 -15.91
N PRO A 282 -18.92 -32.16 -16.19
CA PRO A 282 -18.83 -31.07 -15.23
C PRO A 282 -20.18 -30.36 -15.05
N ARG A 283 -20.63 -30.24 -13.79
CA ARG A 283 -21.85 -29.49 -13.41
C ARG A 283 -21.55 -28.10 -12.84
N SER A 284 -20.30 -27.66 -12.90
CA SER A 284 -19.88 -26.31 -12.49
C SER A 284 -18.59 -25.89 -13.19
N ALA A 285 -18.30 -24.58 -13.19
CA ALA A 285 -17.04 -24.04 -13.69
C ALA A 285 -15.82 -24.61 -12.95
N LEU A 286 -15.91 -24.80 -11.62
CA LEU A 286 -14.82 -25.39 -10.83
C LEU A 286 -14.46 -26.81 -11.32
N VAL A 287 -15.47 -27.65 -11.60
CA VAL A 287 -15.23 -29.02 -12.08
C VAL A 287 -14.66 -29.02 -13.48
N GLN A 288 -15.16 -28.13 -14.35
CA GLN A 288 -14.60 -27.93 -15.69
C GLN A 288 -13.12 -27.54 -15.62
N GLU A 289 -12.78 -26.54 -14.81
CA GLU A 289 -11.40 -26.05 -14.63
C GLU A 289 -10.49 -27.13 -14.05
N LEU A 290 -10.96 -27.93 -13.09
CA LEU A 290 -10.22 -29.07 -12.56
C LEU A 290 -9.96 -30.14 -13.63
N ALA A 291 -10.98 -30.49 -14.43
CA ALA A 291 -10.85 -31.45 -15.51
C ALA A 291 -9.81 -30.99 -16.54
N GLU A 292 -9.86 -29.71 -16.93
CA GLU A 292 -8.87 -29.10 -17.84
C GLU A 292 -7.47 -29.10 -17.25
N ASP A 293 -7.33 -28.73 -15.96
CA ASP A 293 -6.03 -28.66 -15.30
C ASP A 293 -5.37 -30.05 -15.21
N LEU A 294 -6.18 -31.08 -14.95
CA LEU A 294 -5.76 -32.48 -14.87
C LEU A 294 -5.75 -33.21 -16.23
N ARG A 295 -6.20 -32.56 -17.30
CA ARG A 295 -6.34 -33.14 -18.66
C ARG A 295 -7.29 -34.34 -18.74
N ILE A 296 -8.33 -34.34 -17.91
CA ILE A 296 -9.40 -35.33 -17.94
C ILE A 296 -10.35 -34.99 -19.11
N PRO A 297 -10.75 -35.96 -19.94
CA PRO A 297 -11.72 -35.72 -21.02
C PRO A 297 -13.07 -35.22 -20.47
N VAL A 298 -13.69 -34.26 -21.15
CA VAL A 298 -15.01 -33.75 -20.80
C VAL A 298 -16.04 -34.25 -21.81
N SER A 299 -17.18 -34.76 -21.31
CA SER A 299 -18.29 -35.25 -22.16
C SER A 299 -19.64 -35.09 -21.44
N ASP A 300 -20.70 -34.81 -22.20
CA ASP A 300 -22.08 -34.80 -21.69
C ASP A 300 -22.57 -36.19 -21.25
N GLU A 301 -21.94 -37.25 -21.77
CA GLU A 301 -22.18 -38.65 -21.39
C GLU A 301 -21.21 -39.14 -20.29
N GLY A 302 -20.35 -38.25 -19.79
CA GLY A 302 -19.37 -38.55 -18.75
C GLY A 302 -19.99 -38.72 -17.35
N ILE A 303 -19.14 -39.04 -16.38
CA ILE A 303 -19.56 -39.21 -14.98
C ILE A 303 -19.88 -37.83 -14.38
N PRO A 304 -21.10 -37.59 -13.87
CA PRO A 304 -21.48 -36.28 -13.33
C PRO A 304 -20.68 -35.91 -12.08
N ALA A 305 -20.02 -34.76 -12.13
CA ALA A 305 -19.26 -34.22 -11.01
C ALA A 305 -19.70 -32.80 -10.67
N ALA A 306 -19.89 -32.51 -9.38
CA ALA A 306 -20.30 -31.21 -8.88
C ALA A 306 -19.63 -30.87 -7.55
N PRO A 307 -19.57 -29.59 -7.17
CA PRO A 307 -19.17 -29.19 -5.83
C PRO A 307 -20.19 -29.62 -4.76
N ASP A 308 -19.72 -29.81 -3.52
CA ASP A 308 -20.50 -30.24 -2.35
C ASP A 308 -21.48 -29.18 -1.77
N TYR A 309 -22.02 -28.29 -2.59
CA TYR A 309 -23.04 -27.33 -2.18
C TYR A 309 -24.36 -28.04 -1.82
N ARG A 310 -25.15 -27.41 -0.93
CA ARG A 310 -26.53 -27.88 -0.68
C ARG A 310 -27.36 -27.83 -1.97
N GLY A 311 -27.87 -28.99 -2.40
CA GLY A 311 -28.83 -29.10 -3.50
C GLY A 311 -28.24 -29.48 -4.86
N THR A 312 -26.94 -29.85 -4.94
CA THR A 312 -26.34 -30.35 -6.18
C THR A 312 -26.06 -31.85 -6.07
N GLU A 313 -26.94 -32.66 -6.65
CA GLU A 313 -26.72 -34.11 -6.75
C GLU A 313 -25.85 -34.42 -7.97
N ALA A 314 -24.71 -35.04 -7.71
CA ALA A 314 -23.78 -35.57 -8.70
C ALA A 314 -23.12 -36.80 -8.11
N GLU A 315 -22.68 -37.71 -8.98
CA GLU A 315 -22.03 -38.95 -8.60
C GLU A 315 -20.69 -38.70 -7.89
N ILE A 316 -19.97 -37.68 -8.35
CA ILE A 316 -18.72 -37.21 -7.75
C ILE A 316 -18.96 -35.85 -7.08
N GLN A 317 -18.58 -35.74 -5.81
CA GLN A 317 -18.73 -34.53 -5.00
C GLN A 317 -17.36 -33.92 -4.72
N ILE A 318 -17.16 -32.67 -5.13
CA ILE A 318 -15.90 -31.94 -4.95
C ILE A 318 -15.99 -31.05 -3.70
N PRO A 319 -15.07 -31.20 -2.74
CA PRO A 319 -15.17 -30.48 -1.47
C PRO A 319 -14.86 -28.98 -1.65
N THR A 320 -15.77 -28.11 -1.17
CA THR A 320 -15.63 -26.64 -1.23
C THR A 320 -15.72 -25.94 0.12
N HIS A 321 -16.26 -26.60 1.15
CA HIS A 321 -16.37 -26.05 2.49
C HIS A 321 -15.33 -26.67 3.43
N GLN A 322 -14.06 -26.29 3.28
CA GLN A 322 -13.02 -26.64 4.25
C GLN A 322 -12.65 -25.46 5.15
N ASP A 323 -12.19 -25.75 6.37
CA ASP A 323 -11.72 -24.78 7.36
C ASP A 323 -10.67 -23.84 6.76
N TYR A 324 -10.75 -22.53 7.03
CA TYR A 324 -9.78 -21.54 6.50
C TYR A 324 -8.34 -21.78 7.01
N SER A 325 -8.16 -22.48 8.14
CA SER A 325 -6.86 -22.89 8.66
C SER A 325 -6.21 -24.02 7.84
N MET A 326 -6.96 -24.70 6.98
CA MET A 326 -6.40 -25.69 6.08
C MET A 326 -5.48 -25.02 5.07
N ASP A 327 -4.30 -25.61 4.90
CA ASP A 327 -3.33 -25.19 3.91
C ASP A 327 -3.95 -25.15 2.50
N ILE A 328 -3.65 -24.09 1.76
CA ILE A 328 -4.25 -23.82 0.46
C ILE A 328 -3.91 -24.91 -0.58
N LEU A 329 -2.72 -25.49 -0.50
CA LEU A 329 -2.30 -26.55 -1.42
C LEU A 329 -3.04 -27.84 -1.10
N GLU A 330 -3.15 -28.18 0.19
CA GLU A 330 -3.90 -29.35 0.66
C GLU A 330 -5.38 -29.27 0.25
N ARG A 331 -5.98 -28.07 0.28
CA ARG A 331 -7.34 -27.85 -0.20
C ARG A 331 -7.49 -28.19 -1.68
N VAL A 332 -6.55 -27.76 -2.53
CA VAL A 332 -6.59 -28.07 -3.96
C VAL A 332 -6.36 -29.56 -4.18
N ARG A 333 -5.44 -30.18 -3.45
CA ARG A 333 -5.18 -31.63 -3.50
C ARG A 333 -6.42 -32.45 -3.18
N GLN A 334 -7.15 -32.12 -2.12
CA GLN A 334 -8.41 -32.81 -1.80
C GLN A 334 -9.45 -32.75 -2.93
N ARG A 335 -9.47 -31.67 -3.72
CA ARG A 335 -10.37 -31.59 -4.89
C ARG A 335 -9.91 -32.49 -6.03
N CYS A 336 -8.60 -32.52 -6.30
CA CYS A 336 -8.01 -33.43 -7.27
C CYS A 336 -8.25 -34.89 -6.86
N ASP A 337 -7.99 -35.23 -5.60
CA ASP A 337 -8.19 -36.58 -5.05
C ASP A 337 -9.66 -36.99 -5.15
N ALA A 338 -10.60 -36.14 -4.74
CA ALA A 338 -12.03 -36.43 -4.80
C ALA A 338 -12.51 -36.68 -6.25
N LEU A 339 -12.02 -35.89 -7.21
CA LEU A 339 -12.36 -36.06 -8.61
C LEU A 339 -11.81 -37.38 -9.16
N LEU A 340 -10.52 -37.65 -8.96
CA LEU A 340 -9.86 -38.85 -9.48
C LEU A 340 -10.38 -40.13 -8.84
N GLU A 341 -10.55 -40.15 -7.50
CA GLU A 341 -11.13 -41.31 -6.82
C GLU A 341 -12.56 -41.60 -7.30
N GLY A 342 -13.35 -40.56 -7.58
CA GLY A 342 -14.69 -40.71 -8.11
C GLY A 342 -14.71 -41.35 -9.50
N LEU A 343 -13.77 -40.94 -10.37
CA LEU A 343 -13.64 -41.46 -11.73
C LEU A 343 -13.04 -42.87 -11.77
N LEU A 344 -12.06 -43.18 -10.93
CA LEU A 344 -11.36 -44.47 -10.92
C LEU A 344 -12.15 -45.61 -10.24
N LYS A 345 -13.17 -45.29 -9.43
CA LYS A 345 -14.04 -46.30 -8.80
C LYS A 345 -15.13 -46.84 -9.75
N LYS A 346 -15.15 -46.40 -11.02
CA LYS A 346 -16.24 -46.63 -11.97
C LYS A 346 -15.74 -47.19 -13.29
#